data_AF-A0A3D1JQ60-F1
#
_entry.id   AF-A0A3D1JQ60-F1
#
_cell.length_a   1.000
_cell.length_b   1.000
_cell.length_c   1.000
_cell.angle_alpha   90.00
_cell.angle_beta   90.00
_cell.angle_gamma   90.00
#
_symmetry.space_group_name_H-M   'P 1'
#
loop_
_entity.id
_entity.type
_entity.pdbx_description
1 polymer ?
#
loop_
_entity_poly.entity_id
_entity_poly.type
_entity_poly.pdbx_seq_one_letter_code
_entity_poly.pdbx_strand_id
1 'polypeptide(L)'
;MSDRLAVLPQYLMPQRALTVAAGRIASARAGALTTALIRRFVARYGVDMSEAANPDPASYASFNDFFTRPLRPGARPLATADLICPVDGAISQFGPVQDDQIFQAKGHHYTTTALVGGDAQLAAEFKNGHFATLYLSPRDYHRIHMPCEGRLRRMVHVPGDLFSVNPTTARGVPGLFARNERVVCVFDGPCGPFVLVLVG
;
A
#
# COMPACT_ATOMS: atom_id res chain seq x y z
N MET A 1 18.25 6.24 19.30
CA MET A 1 17.48 7.49 19.15
C MET A 1 16.00 7.13 19.08
N SER A 2 15.13 7.83 19.82
CA SER A 2 13.70 7.48 19.89
C SER A 2 13.04 7.63 18.52
N ASP A 3 12.36 6.60 18.02
CA ASP A 3 11.58 6.63 16.76
C ASP A 3 10.61 7.83 16.73
N ARG A 4 10.20 8.35 17.91
CA ARG A 4 9.38 9.56 18.06
C ARG A 4 10.02 10.83 17.50
N LEU A 5 11.34 11.01 17.63
CA LEU A 5 12.03 12.17 17.07
C LEU A 5 12.15 12.05 15.54
N ALA A 6 12.31 10.83 15.03
CA ALA A 6 12.40 10.56 13.59
C ALA A 6 11.08 10.81 12.85
N VAL A 7 9.93 10.71 13.55
CA VAL A 7 8.61 10.98 12.96
C VAL A 7 8.15 12.43 13.15
N LEU A 8 8.78 13.24 13.99
CA LEU A 8 8.37 14.64 14.24
C LEU A 8 8.21 15.47 12.95
N PRO A 9 9.10 15.36 11.94
CA PRO A 9 8.92 16.08 10.68
C PRO A 9 7.61 15.75 9.97
N GLN A 10 7.12 14.51 10.09
CA GLN A 10 5.86 14.09 9.48
C GLN A 10 4.65 14.84 10.03
N TYR A 11 4.69 15.28 11.29
CA TYR A 11 3.61 16.03 11.92
C TYR A 11 3.62 17.52 11.55
N LEU A 12 4.76 18.04 11.07
CA LEU A 12 4.92 19.46 10.74
C LEU A 12 4.82 19.73 9.23
N MET A 13 5.10 18.72 8.40
CA MET A 13 5.06 18.87 6.95
C MET A 13 3.62 19.05 6.43
N PRO A 14 3.39 19.94 5.44
CA PRO A 14 2.08 20.09 4.80
C PRO A 14 1.84 18.93 3.81
N GLN A 15 1.61 17.73 4.35
CA GLN A 15 1.54 16.47 3.59
C GLN A 15 0.59 16.54 2.39
N ARG A 16 -0.59 17.14 2.57
CA ARG A 16 -1.57 17.30 1.49
C ARG A 16 -1.06 18.18 0.35
N ALA A 17 -0.42 19.31 0.67
CA ALA A 17 0.13 20.20 -0.35
C ALA A 17 1.27 19.51 -1.13
N LEU A 18 2.14 18.78 -0.42
CA LEU A 18 3.21 17.99 -1.03
C LEU A 18 2.65 16.88 -1.93
N THR A 19 1.62 16.17 -1.48
CA THR A 19 0.97 15.10 -2.24
C THR A 19 0.32 15.64 -3.51
N VAL A 20 -0.40 16.76 -3.43
CA VAL A 20 -1.00 17.41 -4.61
C VAL A 20 0.08 17.90 -5.58
N ALA A 21 1.15 18.51 -5.08
CA ALA A 21 2.26 18.98 -5.92
C ALA A 21 2.97 17.79 -6.61
N ALA A 22 3.29 16.74 -5.85
CA ALA A 22 3.90 15.53 -6.38
C ALA A 22 2.99 14.85 -7.42
N GLY A 23 1.68 14.75 -7.16
CA GLY A 23 0.71 14.19 -8.10
C GLY A 23 0.63 14.97 -9.42
N ARG A 24 0.71 16.31 -9.36
CA ARG A 24 0.78 17.17 -10.56
C ARG A 24 2.06 16.92 -11.36
N ILE A 25 3.22 16.87 -10.69
CA ILE A 25 4.51 16.57 -11.34
C ILE A 25 4.48 15.17 -11.94
N ALA A 26 4.00 14.19 -11.19
CA ALA A 26 4.01 12.79 -11.61
C ALA A 26 3.04 12.51 -12.76
N SER A 27 1.97 13.29 -12.88
CA SER A 27 1.00 13.20 -13.99
C SER A 27 1.42 14.03 -15.21
N ALA A 28 2.40 14.92 -15.08
CA ALA A 28 2.85 15.76 -16.18
C ALA A 28 3.52 14.92 -17.28
N ARG A 29 3.19 15.24 -18.53
CA ARG A 29 3.77 14.63 -19.73
C ARG A 29 4.84 15.53 -20.33
N ALA A 30 5.97 15.64 -19.63
CA ALA A 30 7.04 16.60 -19.93
C ALA A 30 8.18 16.00 -20.78
N GLY A 31 7.94 14.91 -21.50
CA GLY A 31 8.90 14.28 -22.41
C GLY A 31 10.23 13.97 -21.73
N ALA A 32 11.33 14.59 -22.22
CA ALA A 32 12.68 14.36 -21.71
C ALA A 32 12.84 14.60 -20.19
N LEU A 33 12.09 15.54 -19.62
CA LEU A 33 12.12 15.80 -18.17
C LEU A 33 11.51 14.63 -17.39
N THR A 34 10.37 14.10 -17.86
CA THR A 34 9.75 12.90 -17.31
C THR A 34 10.71 11.71 -17.40
N THR A 35 11.31 11.48 -18.57
CA THR A 35 12.28 10.39 -18.77
C THR A 35 13.50 10.53 -17.84
N ALA A 36 14.03 11.74 -17.67
CA ALA A 36 15.15 11.99 -16.75
C ALA A 36 14.77 11.69 -15.28
N LEU A 37 13.56 12.09 -14.87
CA LEU A 37 13.03 11.78 -13.54
C LEU A 37 12.92 10.26 -13.31
N ILE A 38 12.35 9.54 -14.28
CA ILE A 38 12.22 8.07 -14.21
C ILE A 38 13.60 7.42 -14.10
N ARG A 39 14.56 7.79 -14.97
CA ARG A 39 15.92 7.23 -14.93
C ARG A 39 16.60 7.46 -13.58
N ARG A 40 16.46 8.66 -13.02
CA ARG A 40 16.98 8.98 -11.69
C ARG A 40 16.33 8.11 -10.61
N PHE A 41 15.01 7.90 -10.70
CA PHE A 41 14.27 7.06 -9.75
C PHE A 41 14.70 5.60 -9.83
N VAL A 42 14.79 5.04 -11.05
CA VAL A 42 15.28 3.68 -11.31
C VAL A 42 16.67 3.48 -10.68
N ALA A 43 17.60 4.39 -10.93
CA ALA A 43 18.94 4.32 -10.37
C ALA A 43 18.96 4.45 -8.83
N ARG A 44 18.12 5.34 -8.27
CA ARG A 44 18.10 5.63 -6.83
C ARG A 44 17.48 4.51 -6.00
N TYR A 45 16.49 3.80 -6.55
CA TYR A 45 15.74 2.75 -5.85
C TYR A 45 16.07 1.33 -6.32
N GLY A 46 16.89 1.19 -7.36
CA GLY A 46 17.26 -0.12 -7.92
C GLY A 46 16.06 -0.84 -8.50
N VAL A 47 15.24 -0.12 -9.29
CA VAL A 47 14.06 -0.70 -9.94
C VAL A 47 14.49 -1.68 -11.01
N ASP A 48 14.02 -2.92 -10.95
CA ASP A 48 14.26 -3.90 -12.01
C ASP A 48 13.35 -3.61 -13.21
N MET A 49 13.94 -3.04 -14.26
CA MET A 49 13.24 -2.78 -15.52
C MET A 49 13.17 -4.01 -16.42
N SER A 50 13.93 -5.07 -16.13
CA SER A 50 13.90 -6.30 -16.92
C SER A 50 12.59 -7.07 -16.75
N GLU A 51 11.88 -6.87 -15.65
CA GLU A 51 10.55 -7.48 -15.42
C GLU A 51 9.41 -6.65 -16.01
N ALA A 52 9.64 -5.37 -16.32
CA ALA A 52 8.63 -4.49 -16.89
C ALA A 52 8.27 -4.93 -18.32
N ALA A 53 6.99 -4.81 -18.69
CA ALA A 53 6.51 -5.14 -20.03
C ALA A 53 7.24 -4.29 -21.10
N ASN A 54 7.51 -3.02 -20.78
CA ASN A 54 8.44 -2.19 -21.54
C ASN A 54 9.62 -1.75 -20.64
N PRO A 55 10.85 -2.24 -20.89
CA PRO A 55 12.00 -1.89 -20.08
C PRO A 55 12.52 -0.45 -20.33
N ASP A 56 12.12 0.21 -21.43
CA ASP A 56 12.63 1.54 -21.79
C ASP A 56 11.94 2.66 -20.98
N PRO A 57 12.66 3.42 -20.13
CA PRO A 57 12.11 4.57 -19.41
C PRO A 57 11.51 5.66 -20.31
N ALA A 58 11.94 5.78 -21.56
CA ALA A 58 11.40 6.76 -22.50
C ALA A 58 10.01 6.40 -23.05
N SER A 59 9.57 5.16 -22.86
CA SER A 59 8.26 4.69 -23.31
C SER A 59 7.09 5.19 -22.47
N TYR A 60 7.36 5.65 -21.25
CA TYR A 60 6.33 6.09 -20.31
C TYR A 60 6.03 7.58 -20.48
N ALA A 61 4.74 7.91 -20.64
CA ALA A 61 4.32 9.29 -20.91
C ALA A 61 4.43 10.20 -19.68
N SER A 62 4.34 9.64 -18.47
CA SER A 62 4.41 10.34 -17.19
C SER A 62 5.11 9.49 -16.13
N PHE A 63 5.47 10.07 -14.99
CA PHE A 63 6.03 9.29 -13.89
C PHE A 63 4.99 8.32 -13.31
N ASN A 64 3.72 8.71 -13.25
CA ASN A 64 2.63 7.83 -12.78
C ASN A 64 2.44 6.61 -13.69
N ASP A 65 2.60 6.77 -15.00
CA ASP A 65 2.58 5.68 -15.97
C ASP A 65 3.71 4.67 -15.69
N PHE A 66 4.93 5.16 -15.44
CA PHE A 66 6.05 4.34 -14.98
C PHE A 66 5.82 3.69 -13.61
N PHE A 67 5.29 4.44 -12.64
CA PHE A 67 5.10 3.95 -11.28
C PHE A 67 4.09 2.79 -11.25
N THR A 68 3.08 2.85 -12.12
CA THR A 68 2.09 1.80 -12.34
C THR A 68 2.42 0.91 -13.56
N ARG A 69 3.70 0.81 -13.95
CA ARG A 69 4.14 0.02 -15.11
C ARG A 69 3.61 -1.42 -15.07
N PRO A 70 3.13 -1.99 -16.20
CA PRO A 70 2.81 -3.40 -16.26
C PRO A 70 4.08 -4.27 -16.23
N LEU A 71 3.97 -5.47 -15.67
CA LEU A 71 5.02 -6.50 -15.75
C LEU A 71 4.85 -7.35 -17.01
N ARG A 72 5.91 -8.04 -17.42
CA ARG A 72 5.88 -9.01 -18.52
C ARG A 72 4.92 -10.16 -18.19
N PRO A 73 4.21 -10.71 -19.20
CA PRO A 73 3.51 -11.97 -19.04
C PRO A 73 4.45 -13.05 -18.49
N GLY A 74 4.00 -13.82 -17.51
CA GLY A 74 4.78 -14.88 -16.89
C GLY A 74 5.84 -14.43 -15.87
N ALA A 75 6.03 -13.12 -15.63
CA ALA A 75 6.97 -12.64 -14.61
C ALA A 75 6.55 -13.02 -13.16
N ARG A 76 5.26 -13.31 -12.96
CA ARG A 76 4.66 -13.72 -11.69
C ARG A 76 3.72 -14.92 -11.94
N PRO A 77 4.25 -16.15 -12.07
CA PRO A 77 3.41 -17.34 -12.12
C PRO A 77 2.62 -17.48 -10.81
N LEU A 78 1.33 -17.82 -10.91
CA LEU A 78 0.49 -17.99 -9.73
C LEU A 78 0.88 -19.28 -8.99
N ALA A 79 1.00 -19.20 -7.67
CA ALA A 79 1.21 -20.37 -6.84
C ALA A 79 -0.08 -21.18 -6.68
N THR A 80 0.04 -22.50 -6.51
CA THR A 80 -1.07 -23.37 -6.11
C THR A 80 -1.25 -23.27 -4.61
N ALA A 81 -2.07 -22.33 -4.15
CA ALA A 81 -2.40 -22.10 -2.75
C ALA A 81 -3.81 -21.49 -2.62
N ASP A 82 -4.44 -21.64 -1.46
CA ASP A 82 -5.77 -21.06 -1.18
C ASP A 82 -5.75 -19.52 -1.23
N LEU A 83 -4.64 -18.93 -0.80
CA LEU A 83 -4.35 -17.51 -0.86
C LEU A 83 -2.96 -17.31 -1.46
N ILE A 84 -2.84 -16.39 -2.40
CA ILE A 84 -1.58 -15.93 -2.97
C ILE A 84 -1.30 -14.47 -2.61
N CYS A 85 -0.03 -14.06 -2.68
CA CYS A 85 0.35 -12.70 -2.34
C CYS A 85 -0.25 -11.69 -3.35
N PRO A 86 -0.99 -10.67 -2.90
CA PRO A 86 -1.65 -9.72 -3.81
C PRO A 86 -0.69 -8.67 -4.40
N VAL A 87 0.53 -8.53 -3.86
CA VAL A 87 1.48 -7.46 -4.22
C VAL A 87 2.92 -7.96 -4.21
N ASP A 88 3.78 -7.24 -4.93
CA ASP A 88 5.23 -7.32 -4.72
C ASP A 88 5.60 -6.40 -3.56
N GLY A 89 6.37 -6.90 -2.59
CA GLY A 89 6.78 -6.10 -1.44
C GLY A 89 7.35 -6.96 -0.31
N ALA A 90 7.25 -6.45 0.92
CA ALA A 90 7.67 -7.14 2.12
C ALA A 90 6.52 -7.27 3.12
N ILE A 91 6.47 -8.39 3.84
CA ILE A 91 5.57 -8.55 4.98
C ILE A 91 6.05 -7.61 6.09
N SER A 92 5.21 -6.64 6.47
CA SER A 92 5.45 -5.78 7.62
C SER A 92 5.11 -6.53 8.90
N GLN A 93 3.88 -7.06 8.99
CA GLN A 93 3.37 -7.87 10.10
C GLN A 93 2.28 -8.81 9.58
N PHE A 94 2.09 -9.95 10.24
CA PHE A 94 0.96 -10.84 9.99
C PHE A 94 0.66 -11.62 11.28
N GLY A 95 -0.55 -12.17 11.39
CA GLY A 95 -0.93 -12.97 12.54
C GLY A 95 -2.42 -12.94 12.81
N PRO A 96 -2.84 -13.45 13.98
CA PRO A 96 -4.24 -13.40 14.39
C PRO A 96 -4.65 -11.97 14.74
N VAL A 97 -5.90 -11.64 14.43
CA VAL A 97 -6.61 -10.50 15.02
C VAL A 97 -7.06 -10.93 16.41
N GLN A 98 -6.58 -10.28 17.47
CA GLN A 98 -6.98 -10.62 18.84
C GLN A 98 -8.15 -9.74 19.26
N ASP A 99 -9.35 -10.33 19.34
CA ASP A 99 -10.60 -9.59 19.45
C ASP A 99 -10.76 -8.55 18.32
N ASP A 100 -10.58 -7.27 18.63
CA ASP A 100 -10.64 -6.15 17.68
C ASP A 100 -9.27 -5.49 17.55
N GLN A 101 -8.15 -6.19 17.81
CA GLN A 101 -6.81 -5.61 17.79
C GLN A 101 -5.93 -6.23 16.70
N ILE A 102 -5.31 -5.36 15.91
CA ILE A 102 -4.30 -5.69 14.90
C ILE A 102 -2.96 -5.12 15.36
N PHE A 103 -1.92 -5.95 15.33
CA PHE A 103 -0.56 -5.53 15.66
C PHE A 103 0.08 -4.72 14.53
N GLN A 104 0.63 -3.55 14.85
CA GLN A 104 1.30 -2.67 13.89
C GLN A 104 2.82 -2.84 13.90
N ALA A 105 3.47 -2.48 15.01
CA ALA A 105 4.89 -2.66 15.31
C ALA A 105 5.23 -2.04 16.69
N LYS A 106 6.33 -2.45 17.33
CA LYS A 106 6.84 -1.88 18.60
C LYS A 106 5.75 -1.67 19.68
N GLY A 107 4.84 -2.63 19.83
CA GLY A 107 3.75 -2.57 20.81
C GLY A 107 2.57 -1.68 20.41
N HIS A 108 2.62 -1.00 19.26
CA HIS A 108 1.46 -0.30 18.71
C HIS A 108 0.48 -1.28 18.10
N HIS A 109 -0.78 -1.08 18.47
CA HIS A 109 -1.93 -1.79 17.95
C HIS A 109 -2.95 -0.76 17.45
N TYR A 110 -3.85 -1.19 16.59
CA TYR A 110 -5.02 -0.42 16.17
C TYR A 110 -6.20 -1.37 16.01
N THR A 111 -7.41 -0.81 16.03
CA THR A 111 -8.61 -1.64 15.94
C THR A 111 -8.96 -2.02 14.51
N THR A 112 -9.54 -3.20 14.32
CA THR A 112 -10.15 -3.58 13.04
C THR A 112 -11.28 -2.60 12.73
N THR A 113 -12.09 -2.22 13.73
CA THR A 113 -13.11 -1.17 13.61
C THR A 113 -12.56 0.12 13.04
N ALA A 114 -11.44 0.62 13.57
CA ALA A 114 -10.82 1.83 13.03
C ALA A 114 -10.29 1.59 11.61
N LEU A 115 -9.64 0.46 11.33
CA LEU A 115 -9.14 0.13 9.99
C LEU A 115 -10.25 0.14 8.93
N VAL A 116 -11.42 -0.42 9.22
CA VAL A 116 -12.54 -0.50 8.26
C VAL A 116 -13.43 0.74 8.22
N GLY A 117 -12.97 1.86 8.79
CA GLY A 117 -13.65 3.16 8.69
C GLY A 117 -14.75 3.37 9.74
N GLY A 118 -14.67 2.70 10.89
CA GLY A 118 -15.63 2.82 12.00
C GLY A 118 -16.82 1.86 11.91
N ASP A 119 -16.84 0.96 10.91
CA ASP A 119 -17.92 -0.02 10.72
C ASP A 119 -17.74 -1.21 11.67
N ALA A 120 -18.33 -1.11 12.87
CA ALA A 120 -18.23 -2.14 13.90
C ALA A 120 -18.90 -3.47 13.50
N GLN A 121 -19.92 -3.43 12.62
CA GLN A 121 -20.58 -4.65 12.14
C GLN A 121 -19.65 -5.41 11.21
N LEU A 122 -19.03 -4.72 10.26
CA LEU A 122 -18.01 -5.31 9.38
C LEU A 122 -16.80 -5.80 10.17
N ALA A 123 -16.31 -5.03 11.16
CA ALA A 123 -15.18 -5.42 11.98
C ALA A 123 -15.45 -6.72 12.78
N ALA A 124 -16.68 -6.92 13.24
CA ALA A 124 -17.07 -8.13 13.96
C ALA A 124 -16.94 -9.40 13.11
N GLU A 125 -17.06 -9.33 11.78
CA GLU A 125 -16.83 -10.47 10.87
C GLU A 125 -15.37 -10.96 10.91
N PHE A 126 -14.43 -10.10 11.32
CA PHE A 126 -12.99 -10.41 11.38
C PHE A 126 -12.48 -10.62 12.81
N LYS A 127 -13.39 -10.65 13.80
CA LYS A 127 -13.02 -10.95 15.18
C LYS A 127 -12.41 -12.35 15.24
N ASN A 128 -11.20 -12.48 15.81
CA ASN A 128 -10.42 -13.72 15.82
C ASN A 128 -10.03 -14.24 14.41
N GLY A 129 -10.06 -13.38 13.40
CA GLY A 129 -9.57 -13.66 12.06
C GLY A 129 -8.05 -13.57 11.97
N HIS A 130 -7.54 -13.45 10.75
CA HIS A 130 -6.11 -13.26 10.47
C HIS A 130 -5.89 -11.99 9.64
N PHE A 131 -4.73 -11.36 9.81
CA PHE A 131 -4.32 -10.22 9.02
C PHE A 131 -2.92 -10.42 8.45
N ALA A 132 -2.65 -9.74 7.34
CA ALA A 132 -1.32 -9.55 6.78
C ALA A 132 -1.18 -8.11 6.29
N THR A 133 -0.20 -7.39 6.83
CA THR A 133 0.19 -6.05 6.40
C THR A 133 1.39 -6.16 5.46
N LEU A 134 1.21 -5.76 4.21
CA LEU A 134 2.24 -5.81 3.17
C LEU A 134 2.70 -4.39 2.83
N TYR A 135 4.01 -4.18 2.80
CA TYR A 135 4.62 -2.90 2.45
C TYR A 135 5.20 -2.96 1.03
N LEU A 136 4.71 -2.08 0.16
CA LEU A 136 5.26 -1.85 -1.17
C LEU A 136 6.24 -0.69 -1.06
N SER A 137 7.51 -0.98 -1.30
CA SER A 137 8.55 0.04 -1.35
C SER A 137 8.55 0.74 -2.71
N PRO A 138 9.15 1.93 -2.84
CA PRO A 138 9.14 2.69 -4.10
C PRO A 138 9.69 1.93 -5.31
N ARG A 139 10.48 0.87 -5.13
CA ARG A 139 11.04 0.08 -6.25
C ARG A 139 10.06 -0.96 -6.82
N ASP A 140 9.10 -1.39 -6.01
CA ASP A 140 8.29 -2.57 -6.28
C ASP A 140 7.25 -2.28 -7.40
N TYR A 141 6.51 -3.29 -7.80
CA TYR A 141 5.39 -3.16 -8.73
C TYR A 141 4.15 -2.66 -7.97
N HIS A 142 3.60 -1.52 -8.37
CA HIS A 142 2.52 -0.82 -7.65
C HIS A 142 1.13 -1.05 -8.25
N ARG A 143 0.82 -2.29 -8.68
CA ARG A 143 -0.57 -2.71 -8.85
C ARG A 143 -0.87 -3.86 -7.91
N ILE A 144 -2.08 -3.84 -7.37
CA ILE A 144 -2.55 -4.81 -6.38
C ILE A 144 -3.49 -5.76 -7.08
N HIS A 145 -3.27 -7.05 -6.86
CA HIS A 145 -4.06 -8.15 -7.41
C HIS A 145 -4.90 -8.82 -6.33
N MET A 146 -5.82 -9.68 -6.77
CA MET A 146 -6.65 -10.45 -5.85
C MET A 146 -5.85 -11.61 -5.25
N PRO A 147 -5.93 -11.84 -3.92
CA PRO A 147 -5.24 -12.96 -3.28
C PRO A 147 -5.94 -14.31 -3.53
N CYS A 148 -7.21 -14.29 -3.91
CA CYS A 148 -8.02 -15.45 -4.28
C CYS A 148 -9.23 -15.00 -5.10
N GLU A 149 -10.07 -15.95 -5.55
CA GLU A 149 -11.38 -15.61 -6.11
C GLU A 149 -12.21 -14.82 -5.08
N GLY A 150 -12.89 -13.77 -5.53
CA GLY A 150 -13.75 -12.99 -4.66
C GLY A 150 -14.76 -12.15 -5.40
N ARG A 151 -15.98 -12.06 -4.86
CA ARG A 151 -17.03 -11.17 -5.34
C ARG A 151 -17.03 -9.89 -4.53
N LEU A 152 -16.78 -8.76 -5.18
CA LEU A 152 -16.82 -7.44 -4.53
C LEU A 152 -18.24 -7.16 -4.04
N ARG A 153 -18.38 -6.85 -2.74
CA ARG A 153 -19.65 -6.45 -2.11
C ARG A 153 -19.75 -4.94 -1.97
N ARG A 154 -18.67 -4.31 -1.53
CA ARG A 154 -18.64 -2.89 -1.15
C ARG A 154 -17.23 -2.35 -1.27
N MET A 155 -17.14 -1.08 -1.62
CA MET A 155 -15.91 -0.29 -1.55
C MET A 155 -16.18 0.96 -0.72
N VAL A 156 -15.30 1.27 0.23
CA VAL A 156 -15.42 2.43 1.12
C VAL A 156 -14.14 3.25 1.04
N HIS A 157 -14.27 4.52 0.66
CA HIS A 157 -13.19 5.50 0.83
C HIS A 157 -13.26 6.06 2.24
N VAL A 158 -12.13 6.02 2.95
CA VAL A 158 -12.00 6.56 4.30
C VAL A 158 -11.00 7.71 4.23
N PRO A 159 -11.45 8.98 4.37
CA PRO A 159 -10.55 10.11 4.40
C PRO A 159 -9.66 10.05 5.65
N GLY A 160 -8.43 10.56 5.54
CA GLY A 160 -7.48 10.50 6.64
C GLY A 160 -6.25 11.37 6.41
N ASP A 161 -5.26 11.16 7.26
CA ASP A 161 -3.94 11.80 7.18
C ASP A 161 -3.12 11.21 6.01
N LEU A 162 -1.97 11.81 5.69
CA LEU A 162 -1.08 11.36 4.60
C LEU A 162 0.34 11.14 5.13
N PHE A 163 0.45 10.45 6.26
CA PHE A 163 1.76 10.08 6.81
C PHE A 163 2.46 9.14 5.84
N SER A 164 3.76 9.34 5.61
CA SER A 164 4.53 8.37 4.83
C SER A 164 4.50 7.01 5.50
N VAL A 165 4.17 5.96 4.74
CA VAL A 165 4.25 4.58 5.22
C VAL A 165 5.65 4.04 4.95
N ASN A 166 6.40 3.75 6.01
CA ASN A 166 7.69 3.07 5.98
C ASN A 166 7.97 2.40 7.34
N PRO A 167 8.97 1.53 7.46
CA PRO A 167 9.25 0.83 8.72
C PRO A 167 9.48 1.76 9.93
N THR A 168 10.01 2.97 9.72
CA THR A 168 10.25 3.93 10.80
C THR A 168 8.95 4.57 11.29
N THR A 169 8.08 5.01 10.38
CA THR A 169 6.77 5.59 10.75
C THR A 169 5.81 4.54 11.31
N ALA A 170 5.82 3.31 10.76
CA ALA A 170 5.03 2.20 11.30
C ALA A 170 5.40 1.86 12.76
N ARG A 171 6.63 2.15 13.18
CA ARG A 171 7.08 1.96 14.56
C ARG A 171 6.88 3.18 15.46
N GLY A 172 6.76 4.38 14.89
CA GLY A 172 6.73 5.64 15.62
C GLY A 172 5.38 6.35 15.67
N VAL A 173 4.48 6.09 14.72
CA VAL A 173 3.15 6.71 14.61
C VAL A 173 2.09 5.71 15.06
N PRO A 174 1.42 5.93 16.21
CA PRO A 174 0.35 5.05 16.66
C PRO A 174 -0.84 5.05 15.69
N GLY A 175 -1.36 3.85 15.38
CA GLY A 175 -2.52 3.67 14.51
C GLY A 175 -2.34 4.22 13.11
N LEU A 176 -1.11 4.23 12.59
CA LEU A 176 -0.73 4.79 11.28
C LEU A 176 -1.73 4.41 10.18
N PHE A 177 -2.01 3.11 10.05
CA PHE A 177 -2.85 2.57 8.98
C PHE A 177 -4.33 2.94 9.13
N ALA A 178 -4.82 3.09 10.36
CA ALA A 178 -6.19 3.49 10.63
C ALA A 178 -6.41 5.02 10.56
N ARG A 179 -5.32 5.80 10.59
CA ARG A 179 -5.33 7.26 10.47
C ARG A 179 -5.16 7.74 9.04
N ASN A 180 -4.36 7.05 8.24
CA ASN A 180 -4.12 7.45 6.86
C ASN A 180 -5.36 7.30 5.98
N GLU A 181 -5.45 8.15 4.96
CA GLU A 181 -6.40 7.99 3.87
C GLU A 181 -6.26 6.59 3.24
N ARG A 182 -7.40 5.93 3.01
CA ARG A 182 -7.41 4.55 2.51
C ARG A 182 -8.71 4.19 1.80
N VAL A 183 -8.66 3.07 1.07
CA VAL A 183 -9.82 2.43 0.46
C VAL A 183 -9.95 1.02 1.01
N VAL A 184 -11.15 0.68 1.50
CA VAL A 184 -11.50 -0.65 2.01
C VAL A 184 -12.39 -1.34 0.99
N CYS A 185 -11.94 -2.46 0.44
CA CYS A 185 -12.70 -3.30 -0.48
C CYS A 185 -13.14 -4.57 0.25
N VAL A 186 -14.44 -4.83 0.30
CA VAL A 186 -15.05 -5.98 0.99
C VAL A 186 -15.48 -7.02 -0.04
N PHE A 187 -15.09 -8.27 0.16
CA PHE A 187 -15.37 -9.37 -0.77
C PHE A 187 -16.00 -10.56 -0.06
N ASP A 188 -16.86 -11.29 -0.77
CA ASP A 188 -17.17 -12.68 -0.46
C ASP A 188 -16.12 -13.57 -1.13
N GLY A 189 -15.41 -14.40 -0.37
CA GLY A 189 -14.42 -15.35 -0.89
C GLY A 189 -14.77 -16.81 -0.58
N PRO A 190 -13.99 -17.77 -1.11
CA PRO A 190 -14.23 -19.20 -0.91
C PRO A 190 -14.10 -19.65 0.55
N CYS A 191 -13.31 -18.94 1.36
CA CYS A 191 -13.08 -19.24 2.78
C CYS A 191 -13.81 -18.28 3.74
N GLY A 192 -14.86 -17.60 3.25
CA GLY A 192 -15.58 -16.56 3.98
C GLY A 192 -15.25 -15.15 3.50
N PRO A 193 -15.79 -14.12 4.18
CA PRO A 193 -15.54 -12.73 3.79
C PRO A 193 -14.08 -12.35 4.01
N PHE A 194 -13.55 -11.49 3.14
CA PHE A 194 -12.23 -10.88 3.33
C PHE A 194 -12.26 -9.40 2.93
N VAL A 195 -11.31 -8.64 3.47
CA VAL A 195 -11.09 -7.24 3.09
C VAL A 195 -9.70 -7.05 2.53
N LEU A 196 -9.62 -6.23 1.48
CA LEU A 196 -8.36 -5.70 0.96
C LEU A 196 -8.35 -4.19 1.23
N VAL A 197 -7.42 -3.73 2.07
CA VAL A 197 -7.31 -2.33 2.48
C VAL A 197 -6.09 -1.70 1.84
N LEU A 198 -6.31 -0.69 1.01
CA LEU A 198 -5.26 0.07 0.31
C LEU A 198 -5.03 1.37 1.08
N VAL A 199 -3.89 1.48 1.76
CA VAL A 199 -3.52 2.65 2.56
C VAL A 199 -2.55 3.53 1.78
N GLY A 200 -2.87 4.82 1.67
CA GLY A 200 -2.02 5.84 1.04
C GLY A 200 -0.88 6.33 1.91
#